data_AF-A0A436RUZ1-F1
#
_entry.id   AF-A0A436RUZ1-F1
#
_cell.length_a   1.000
_cell.length_b   1.000
_cell.length_c   1.000
_cell.angle_alpha   90.00
_cell.angle_beta   90.00
_cell.angle_gamma   90.00
#
_symmetry.space_group_name_H-M   'P 1'
#
loop_
_entity.id
_entity.type
_entity.pdbx_description
1 polymer ?
#
loop_
_entity_poly.entity_id
_entity_poly.type
_entity_poly.pdbx_seq_one_letter_code
_entity_poly.pdbx_strand_id
1 'polypeptide(L)'
;MANRENAELVFAPLGGVGEIGMNFALYGYGPADAREWIVVDVGVTFPDSAHPGVDLILPDTRFIEENIDGLRGIVITHAHEDHYGALLDIWPRLKAPVWMTPFTAGLLEAKRQGEQNAPKIPASIYRAGEKFTIGPFEIEAIPVAHSIPEPMSLAITTPAGTVIHTGDWKIDPEPTIGPKTDEARFRAYGDKGVLALICDSTNALREGESPSEVAVGEGLKGVIEKAKGRVAVTTFSSNVGRIVSIARAARDAGRQCLVLGRSLKRVIDVAGELG
;
A
#
# COMPACT_ATOMS: atom_id res chain seq x y z
N MET A 1 -17.09 28.93 15.77
CA MET A 1 -17.12 27.48 16.04
C MET A 1 -18.12 26.90 15.07
N ALA A 2 -17.69 26.13 14.07
CA ALA A 2 -18.62 25.53 13.11
C ALA A 2 -19.60 24.63 13.88
N ASN A 3 -20.89 24.79 13.60
CA ASN A 3 -21.97 24.14 14.32
C ASN A 3 -21.84 22.61 14.12
N ARG A 4 -21.58 21.85 15.20
CA ARG A 4 -21.41 20.38 15.16
C ARG A 4 -22.71 19.64 14.79
N GLU A 5 -23.82 20.34 14.66
CA GLU A 5 -25.15 19.76 14.50
C GLU A 5 -25.36 18.96 13.20
N ASN A 6 -24.47 19.04 12.20
CA ASN A 6 -24.56 18.27 10.94
C ASN A 6 -23.20 17.69 10.47
N ALA A 7 -22.30 17.34 11.39
CA ALA A 7 -21.03 16.73 11.00
C ALA A 7 -21.23 15.29 10.52
N GLU A 8 -20.72 14.97 9.34
CA GLU A 8 -20.82 13.64 8.73
C GLU A 8 -19.44 13.06 8.48
N LEU A 9 -19.34 11.74 8.56
CA LEU A 9 -18.21 10.98 8.03
C LEU A 9 -18.59 10.44 6.65
N VAL A 10 -17.80 10.76 5.64
CA VAL A 10 -18.01 10.36 4.23
C VAL A 10 -16.82 9.54 3.75
N PHE A 11 -17.11 8.42 3.10
CA PHE A 11 -16.15 7.62 2.35
C PHE A 11 -16.43 7.78 0.85
N ALA A 12 -15.42 8.13 0.06
CA ALA A 12 -15.55 8.30 -1.39
C ALA A 12 -14.37 7.61 -2.11
N PRO A 13 -14.57 6.43 -2.72
CA PRO A 13 -13.54 5.77 -3.52
C PRO A 13 -13.50 6.38 -4.92
N LEU A 14 -12.46 7.16 -5.25
CA LEU A 14 -12.28 7.70 -6.61
C LEU A 14 -11.36 6.82 -7.48
N GLY A 15 -10.90 5.69 -6.94
CA GLY A 15 -10.19 4.62 -7.63
C GLY A 15 -10.06 3.39 -6.73
N GLY A 16 -9.91 2.21 -7.34
CA GLY A 16 -9.76 0.92 -6.65
C GLY A 16 -11.06 0.19 -6.33
N VAL A 17 -12.21 0.70 -6.81
CA VAL A 17 -13.52 0.03 -6.65
C VAL A 17 -14.10 -0.32 -8.01
N GLY A 18 -14.44 -1.59 -8.20
CA GLY A 18 -14.89 -2.13 -9.50
C GLY A 18 -13.75 -2.46 -10.47
N GLU A 19 -12.51 -2.39 -9.99
CA GLU A 19 -11.28 -2.57 -10.76
C GLU A 19 -10.15 -3.14 -9.88
N ILE A 20 -8.98 -3.43 -10.48
CA ILE A 20 -7.77 -3.84 -9.77
C ILE A 20 -6.73 -2.73 -9.89
N GLY A 21 -6.18 -2.34 -8.74
CA GLY A 21 -5.22 -1.26 -8.58
C GLY A 21 -5.86 0.13 -8.63
N MET A 22 -5.06 1.17 -8.88
CA MET A 22 -5.50 2.57 -8.87
C MET A 22 -6.18 2.98 -7.55
N ASN A 23 -5.73 2.45 -6.41
CA ASN A 23 -6.34 2.75 -5.10
C ASN A 23 -6.24 4.26 -4.82
N PHE A 24 -7.40 4.89 -4.57
CA PHE A 24 -7.53 6.30 -4.25
C PHE A 24 -8.80 6.54 -3.43
N ALA A 25 -8.67 6.38 -2.11
CA ALA A 25 -9.80 6.44 -1.18
C ALA A 25 -9.82 7.76 -0.42
N LEU A 26 -10.98 8.43 -0.36
CA LEU A 26 -11.15 9.64 0.44
C LEU A 26 -11.97 9.36 1.70
N TYR A 27 -11.51 9.93 2.81
CA TYR A 27 -12.27 10.03 4.04
C TYR A 27 -12.48 11.50 4.38
N GLY A 28 -13.74 11.91 4.52
CA GLY A 28 -14.13 13.28 4.82
C GLY A 28 -14.87 13.36 6.14
N TYR A 29 -14.57 14.36 6.98
CA TYR A 29 -15.28 14.59 8.22
C TYR A 29 -15.61 16.07 8.41
N GLY A 30 -16.84 16.37 8.82
CA GLY A 30 -17.33 17.73 9.05
C GLY A 30 -18.66 18.01 8.34
N PRO A 31 -19.20 19.23 8.48
CA PRO A 31 -20.40 19.64 7.75
C PRO A 31 -20.12 19.68 6.24
N ALA A 32 -21.17 19.50 5.43
CA ALA A 32 -21.03 19.35 3.97
C ALA A 32 -20.30 20.51 3.26
N ASP A 33 -20.39 21.73 3.80
CA ASP A 33 -19.81 22.96 3.25
C ASP A 33 -18.40 23.29 3.80
N ALA A 34 -17.92 22.56 4.81
CA ALA A 34 -16.60 22.77 5.41
C ALA A 34 -15.93 21.44 5.79
N ARG A 35 -16.09 20.42 4.95
CA ARG A 35 -15.56 19.07 5.18
C ARG A 35 -14.05 19.04 5.03
N GLU A 36 -13.38 18.43 6.00
CA GLU A 36 -11.95 18.18 5.95
C GLU A 36 -11.70 16.75 5.44
N TRP A 37 -10.73 16.60 4.54
CA TRP A 37 -10.48 15.36 3.82
C TRP A 37 -9.08 14.82 4.09
N ILE A 38 -8.97 13.49 4.12
CA ILE A 38 -7.71 12.78 3.90
C ILE A 38 -7.86 11.84 2.70
N VAL A 39 -6.76 11.61 2.01
CA VAL A 39 -6.64 10.59 0.97
C VAL A 39 -5.85 9.41 1.55
N VAL A 40 -6.32 8.20 1.30
CA VAL A 40 -5.60 6.96 1.55
C VAL A 40 -5.24 6.36 0.19
N ASP A 41 -3.93 6.23 -0.02
CA ASP A 41 -3.29 5.75 -1.25
C ASP A 41 -3.49 6.63 -2.50
N VAL A 42 -2.50 6.58 -3.38
CA VAL A 42 -2.42 7.29 -4.67
C VAL A 42 -1.81 6.35 -5.71
N GLY A 43 -2.57 5.34 -6.09
CA GLY A 43 -2.15 4.24 -6.95
C GLY A 43 -2.25 4.50 -8.45
N VAL A 44 -1.56 3.66 -9.23
CA VAL A 44 -1.80 3.47 -10.67
C VAL A 44 -2.53 2.15 -10.94
N THR A 45 -3.15 2.03 -12.11
CA THR A 45 -3.40 0.72 -12.73
C THR A 45 -2.71 0.63 -14.09
N PHE A 46 -2.63 -0.58 -14.63
CA PHE A 46 -1.95 -0.84 -15.90
C PHE A 46 -2.96 -0.99 -17.04
N PRO A 47 -2.67 -0.44 -18.21
CA PRO A 47 -3.53 -0.54 -19.37
C PRO A 47 -3.62 -1.98 -19.90
N ASP A 48 -4.74 -2.28 -20.52
CA ASP A 48 -4.97 -3.52 -21.26
C ASP A 48 -4.99 -3.29 -22.78
N SER A 49 -5.41 -4.30 -23.54
CA SER A 49 -5.51 -4.19 -25.01
C SER A 49 -6.45 -3.10 -25.52
N ALA A 50 -7.33 -2.55 -24.68
CA ALA A 50 -8.23 -1.45 -25.05
C ALA A 50 -7.56 -0.07 -24.99
N HIS A 51 -6.34 0.03 -24.44
CA HIS A 51 -5.64 1.29 -24.19
C HIS A 51 -4.29 1.37 -24.94
N PRO A 52 -4.29 1.35 -26.29
CA PRO A 52 -3.05 1.29 -27.06
C PRO A 52 -2.19 2.54 -26.87
N GLY A 53 -0.92 2.34 -26.51
CA GLY A 53 0.06 3.42 -26.34
C GLY A 53 0.02 4.10 -24.97
N VAL A 54 -0.84 3.65 -24.06
CA VAL A 54 -0.83 4.08 -22.66
C VAL A 54 0.18 3.24 -21.88
N ASP A 55 0.93 3.86 -20.96
CA ASP A 55 1.84 3.16 -20.04
C ASP A 55 1.20 2.92 -18.66
N LEU A 56 0.46 3.91 -18.15
CA LEU A 56 -0.16 3.92 -16.83
C LEU A 56 -1.51 4.63 -16.87
N ILE A 57 -2.43 4.21 -16.01
CA ILE A 57 -3.73 4.84 -15.77
C ILE A 57 -3.76 5.33 -14.32
N LEU A 58 -4.21 6.58 -14.12
CA LEU A 58 -4.19 7.30 -12.84
C LEU A 58 -5.62 7.70 -12.44
N PRO A 59 -5.91 7.83 -11.13
CA PRO A 59 -7.23 8.22 -10.67
C PRO A 59 -7.57 9.65 -11.05
N ASP A 60 -8.86 9.91 -11.25
CA ASP A 60 -9.38 11.25 -11.50
C ASP A 60 -9.49 12.05 -10.19
N THR A 61 -8.66 13.07 -10.07
CA THR A 61 -8.53 13.89 -8.87
C THR A 61 -9.37 15.17 -8.88
N ARG A 62 -10.17 15.42 -9.93
CA ARG A 62 -10.95 16.67 -10.07
C ARG A 62 -11.79 16.99 -8.83
N PHE A 63 -12.47 15.99 -8.27
CA PHE A 63 -13.28 16.17 -7.07
C PHE A 63 -12.47 16.73 -5.89
N ILE A 64 -11.28 16.19 -5.62
CA ILE A 64 -10.48 16.64 -4.48
C ILE A 64 -9.73 17.94 -4.78
N GLU A 65 -9.38 18.18 -6.04
CA GLU A 65 -8.83 19.47 -6.49
C GLU A 65 -9.84 20.62 -6.30
N GLU A 66 -11.14 20.37 -6.54
CA GLU A 66 -12.21 21.35 -6.24
C GLU A 66 -12.42 21.57 -4.73
N ASN A 67 -12.00 20.62 -3.89
CA ASN A 67 -12.13 20.66 -2.43
C ASN A 67 -10.77 20.84 -1.72
N ILE A 68 -9.79 21.41 -2.41
CA ILE A 68 -8.38 21.37 -1.99
C ILE A 68 -8.12 22.07 -0.66
N ASP A 69 -8.88 23.12 -0.34
CA ASP A 69 -8.78 23.85 0.93
C ASP A 69 -9.15 22.99 2.15
N GLY A 70 -9.94 21.93 1.92
CA GLY A 70 -10.31 20.92 2.91
C GLY A 70 -9.33 19.74 2.98
N LEU A 71 -8.42 19.57 2.02
CA LEU A 71 -7.48 18.44 2.01
C LEU A 71 -6.38 18.63 3.07
N ARG A 72 -6.31 17.72 4.03
CA ARG A 72 -5.39 17.78 5.17
C ARG A 72 -4.18 16.87 5.05
N GLY A 73 -4.28 15.80 4.26
CA GLY A 73 -3.17 14.88 4.11
C GLY A 73 -3.43 13.72 3.17
N ILE A 74 -2.34 13.09 2.76
CA ILE A 74 -2.32 11.82 2.02
C ILE A 74 -1.60 10.80 2.90
N VAL A 75 -2.17 9.61 3.10
CA VAL A 75 -1.54 8.51 3.83
C VAL A 75 -1.34 7.35 2.87
N ILE A 76 -0.10 6.90 2.71
CA ILE A 76 0.22 5.73 1.87
C ILE A 76 0.36 4.51 2.77
N THR A 77 -0.39 3.46 2.48
CA THR A 77 -0.44 2.21 3.26
C THR A 77 0.79 1.35 3.04
N HIS A 78 1.24 1.23 1.78
CA HIS A 78 2.41 0.45 1.40
C HIS A 78 2.91 0.78 -0.01
N ALA A 79 4.06 0.22 -0.38
CA ALA A 79 4.83 0.62 -1.56
C ALA A 79 4.59 -0.25 -2.83
N HIS A 80 3.37 -0.71 -3.05
CA HIS A 80 2.97 -1.25 -4.36
C HIS A 80 2.55 -0.12 -5.30
N GLU A 81 2.84 -0.25 -6.59
CA GLU A 81 2.57 0.82 -7.58
C GLU A 81 1.08 1.21 -7.60
N ASP A 82 0.18 0.29 -7.31
CA ASP A 82 -1.24 0.54 -7.19
C ASP A 82 -1.69 1.17 -5.87
N HIS A 83 -0.76 1.56 -4.99
CA HIS A 83 -1.01 2.32 -3.76
C HIS A 83 -0.21 3.62 -3.67
N TYR A 84 0.96 3.73 -4.31
CA TYR A 84 1.76 4.97 -4.29
C TYR A 84 2.22 5.45 -5.68
N GLY A 85 2.02 4.63 -6.71
CA GLY A 85 2.69 4.79 -7.99
C GLY A 85 2.34 6.06 -8.74
N ALA A 86 1.17 6.65 -8.48
CA ALA A 86 0.70 7.89 -9.11
C ALA A 86 1.09 9.13 -8.32
N LEU A 87 1.77 8.97 -7.18
CA LEU A 87 2.03 10.06 -6.24
C LEU A 87 2.92 11.17 -6.85
N LEU A 88 3.94 10.82 -7.64
CA LEU A 88 4.81 11.83 -8.28
C LEU A 88 4.05 12.68 -9.31
N ASP A 89 3.06 12.11 -10.00
CA ASP A 89 2.23 12.79 -11.01
C ASP A 89 1.06 13.60 -10.40
N ILE A 90 0.45 13.08 -9.33
CA ILE A 90 -0.72 13.69 -8.70
C ILE A 90 -0.34 14.75 -7.67
N TRP A 91 0.70 14.52 -6.87
CA TRP A 91 1.07 15.42 -5.78
C TRP A 91 1.32 16.88 -6.21
N PRO A 92 1.88 17.21 -7.39
CA PRO A 92 1.99 18.59 -7.84
C PRO A 92 0.69 19.40 -7.85
N ARG A 93 -0.45 18.73 -8.04
CA ARG A 93 -1.80 19.33 -8.03
C ARG A 93 -2.38 19.43 -6.63
N LEU A 94 -2.10 18.44 -5.77
CA LEU A 94 -2.68 18.38 -4.43
C LEU A 94 -1.84 19.12 -3.37
N LYS A 95 -0.52 18.99 -3.42
CA LYS A 95 0.46 19.58 -2.47
C LYS A 95 0.14 19.36 -0.99
N ALA A 96 -0.67 18.36 -0.68
CA ALA A 96 -0.99 17.99 0.69
C ALA A 96 0.23 17.37 1.38
N PRO A 97 0.36 17.48 2.71
CA PRO A 97 1.36 16.75 3.45
C PRO A 97 1.14 15.23 3.28
N VAL A 98 2.22 14.46 3.23
CA VAL A 98 2.17 13.02 2.95
C VAL A 98 2.73 12.23 4.12
N TRP A 99 2.06 11.16 4.50
CA TRP A 99 2.49 10.20 5.51
C TRP A 99 2.76 8.85 4.86
N MET A 100 3.93 8.28 5.12
CA MET A 100 4.30 6.95 4.60
C MET A 100 5.34 6.27 5.50
N THR A 101 5.54 4.97 5.30
CA THR A 101 6.55 4.20 6.01
C THR A 101 7.97 4.48 5.49
N PRO A 102 9.04 4.19 6.26
CA PRO A 102 10.43 4.33 5.78
C PRO A 102 10.69 3.65 4.43
N PHE A 103 10.19 2.43 4.26
CA PHE A 103 10.37 1.66 3.03
C PHE A 103 9.68 2.32 1.84
N THR A 104 8.45 2.81 2.05
CA THR A 104 7.71 3.55 1.02
C THR A 104 8.42 4.86 0.64
N ALA A 105 8.95 5.59 1.62
CA ALA A 105 9.72 6.82 1.37
C ALA A 105 11.01 6.55 0.58
N GLY A 106 11.72 5.46 0.90
CA GLY A 106 12.90 5.03 0.15
C GLY A 106 12.57 4.70 -1.31
N LEU A 107 11.49 3.96 -1.55
CA LEU A 107 11.05 3.64 -2.91
C LEU A 107 10.55 4.86 -3.69
N LEU A 108 9.87 5.80 -3.03
CA LEU A 108 9.47 7.06 -3.65
C LEU A 108 10.68 7.89 -4.07
N GLU A 109 11.69 8.01 -3.20
CA GLU A 109 12.92 8.74 -3.53
C GLU A 109 13.71 8.06 -4.66
N ALA A 110 13.82 6.73 -4.64
CA ALA A 110 14.47 5.98 -5.71
C ALA A 110 13.71 6.08 -7.04
N LYS A 111 12.37 6.15 -7.01
CA LYS A 111 11.52 6.40 -8.19
C LYS A 111 11.77 7.83 -8.72
N ARG A 112 11.73 8.83 -7.83
CA ARG A 112 11.99 10.25 -8.15
C ARG A 112 13.35 10.46 -8.81
N GLN A 113 14.41 9.80 -8.34
CA GLN A 113 15.74 9.89 -8.94
C GLN A 113 15.82 9.30 -10.35
N GLY A 114 14.92 8.38 -10.69
CA GLY A 114 14.82 7.78 -12.02
C GLY A 114 14.00 8.59 -13.02
N GLU A 115 13.32 9.66 -12.58
CA GLU A 115 12.40 10.44 -13.38
C GLU A 115 12.88 11.90 -13.53
N GLN A 116 12.90 12.39 -14.77
CA GLN A 116 13.33 13.75 -15.05
C GLN A 116 12.27 14.74 -14.54
N ASN A 117 12.71 15.75 -13.76
CA ASN A 117 11.85 16.78 -13.17
C ASN A 117 10.81 16.29 -12.15
N ALA A 118 10.95 15.07 -11.62
CA ALA A 118 10.04 14.57 -10.60
C ALA A 118 10.08 15.43 -9.32
N PRO A 119 8.91 15.78 -8.75
CA PRO A 119 8.83 16.68 -7.61
C PRO A 119 9.46 16.06 -6.37
N LYS A 120 10.07 16.89 -5.52
CA LYS A 120 10.44 16.45 -4.17
C LYS A 120 9.21 16.53 -3.28
N ILE A 121 8.77 15.36 -2.80
CA ILE A 121 7.60 15.24 -1.91
C ILE A 121 8.11 15.08 -0.48
N PRO A 122 7.94 16.09 0.39
CA PRO A 122 8.28 15.93 1.80
C PRO A 122 7.28 15.00 2.47
N ALA A 123 7.76 13.86 2.97
CA ALA A 123 6.95 12.88 3.66
C ALA A 123 7.24 12.87 5.17
N SER A 124 6.18 12.88 5.98
CA SER A 124 6.22 12.52 7.39
C SER A 124 6.26 10.99 7.51
N ILE A 125 7.23 10.49 8.27
CA ILE A 125 7.39 9.04 8.43
C ILE A 125 6.51 8.56 9.60
N TYR A 126 5.75 7.48 9.38
CA TYR A 126 5.09 6.73 10.44
C TYR A 126 5.55 5.27 10.47
N ARG A 127 5.36 4.58 11.60
CA ARG A 127 5.73 3.16 11.80
C ARG A 127 4.57 2.32 12.32
N ALA A 128 4.75 1.01 12.27
CA ALA A 128 3.83 0.06 12.88
C ALA A 128 3.53 0.43 14.34
N GLY A 129 2.25 0.47 14.69
CA GLY A 129 1.74 0.82 16.02
C GLY A 129 1.73 2.31 16.35
N GLU A 130 2.30 3.18 15.48
CA GLU A 130 2.28 4.61 15.72
C GLU A 130 0.90 5.22 15.47
N LYS A 131 0.61 6.24 16.27
CA LYS A 131 -0.57 7.09 16.14
C LYS A 131 -0.18 8.48 15.70
N PHE A 132 -0.95 9.04 14.79
CA PHE A 132 -0.77 10.42 14.32
C PHE A 132 -2.12 11.04 14.01
N THR A 133 -2.15 12.36 13.91
CA THR A 133 -3.39 13.12 13.70
C THR A 133 -3.26 14.00 12.47
N ILE A 134 -4.28 13.96 11.62
CA ILE A 134 -4.41 14.78 10.42
C ILE A 134 -5.78 15.45 10.48
N GLY A 135 -5.83 16.75 10.77
CA GLY A 135 -7.12 17.44 10.97
C GLY A 135 -8.00 16.73 12.01
N PRO A 136 -9.25 16.34 11.69
CA PRO A 136 -10.16 15.65 12.61
C PRO A 136 -9.93 14.14 12.72
N PHE A 137 -8.93 13.58 12.03
CA PHE A 137 -8.67 12.15 11.96
C PHE A 137 -7.52 11.75 12.90
N GLU A 138 -7.79 10.94 13.93
CA GLU A 138 -6.76 10.19 14.66
C GLU A 138 -6.53 8.86 13.95
N ILE A 139 -5.31 8.63 13.47
CA ILE A 139 -4.96 7.47 12.67
C ILE A 139 -3.95 6.63 13.45
N GLU A 140 -4.19 5.33 13.53
CA GLU A 140 -3.21 4.34 14.00
C GLU A 140 -2.82 3.40 12.86
N ALA A 141 -1.52 3.21 12.66
CA ALA A 141 -0.99 2.26 11.70
C ALA A 141 -0.88 0.86 12.34
N ILE A 142 -1.63 -0.11 11.81
CA ILE A 142 -1.64 -1.49 12.29
C ILE A 142 -0.86 -2.35 11.28
N PRO A 143 0.23 -3.01 11.68
CA PRO A 143 1.00 -3.82 10.75
C PRO A 143 0.19 -5.04 10.29
N VAL A 144 0.22 -5.28 8.98
CA VAL A 144 -0.36 -6.47 8.35
C VAL A 144 0.73 -7.30 7.69
N ALA A 145 0.45 -8.57 7.39
CA ALA A 145 1.29 -9.34 6.49
C ALA A 145 0.88 -9.07 5.05
N HIS A 146 1.84 -8.80 4.18
CA HIS A 146 1.65 -8.67 2.74
C HIS A 146 2.95 -9.04 2.00
N SER A 147 2.97 -8.90 0.67
CA SER A 147 4.08 -9.32 -0.18
C SER A 147 5.28 -8.33 -0.22
N ILE A 148 5.15 -7.16 0.41
CA ILE A 148 6.17 -6.10 0.48
C ILE A 148 6.44 -5.72 1.94
N PRO A 149 7.62 -5.14 2.28
CA PRO A 149 7.91 -4.66 3.63
C PRO A 149 7.00 -3.52 4.07
N GLU A 150 6.78 -3.46 5.38
CA GLU A 150 6.04 -2.40 6.07
C GLU A 150 4.63 -2.11 5.52
N PRO A 151 3.78 -3.12 5.24
CA PRO A 151 2.40 -2.86 4.83
C PRO A 151 1.52 -2.58 6.06
N MET A 152 0.64 -1.60 5.93
CA MET A 152 -0.10 -1.03 7.06
C MET A 152 -1.60 -0.95 6.77
N SER A 153 -2.39 -1.50 7.68
CA SER A 153 -3.80 -1.12 7.83
C SER A 153 -3.88 0.17 8.65
N LEU A 154 -4.95 0.95 8.45
CA LEU A 154 -5.19 2.20 9.15
C LEU A 154 -6.49 2.10 9.96
N ALA A 155 -6.41 2.35 11.27
CA ALA A 155 -7.58 2.64 12.07
C ALA A 155 -7.80 4.16 12.11
N ILE A 156 -8.81 4.63 11.39
CA ILE A 156 -9.13 6.05 11.18
C ILE A 156 -10.28 6.42 12.11
N THR A 157 -9.97 7.11 13.19
CA THR A 157 -10.92 7.51 14.22
C THR A 157 -11.32 8.96 14.05
N THR A 158 -12.63 9.19 14.05
CA THR A 158 -13.27 10.52 14.06
C THR A 158 -14.28 10.56 15.20
N PRO A 159 -14.85 11.73 15.55
CA PRO A 159 -15.94 11.78 16.52
C PRO A 159 -17.20 11.00 16.12
N ALA A 160 -17.38 10.65 14.84
CA ALA A 160 -18.48 9.77 14.39
C ALA A 160 -18.21 8.29 14.65
N GLY A 161 -16.96 7.89 14.87
CA GLY A 161 -16.54 6.50 15.08
C GLY A 161 -15.23 6.17 14.36
N THR A 162 -14.81 4.92 14.51
CA THR A 162 -13.59 4.38 13.90
C THR A 162 -13.91 3.58 12.65
N VAL A 163 -13.23 3.89 11.54
CA VAL A 163 -13.20 3.08 10.33
C VAL A 163 -11.87 2.36 10.23
N ILE A 164 -11.91 1.07 9.94
CA ILE A 164 -10.70 0.31 9.60
C ILE A 164 -10.56 0.28 8.08
N HIS A 165 -9.45 0.78 7.56
CA HIS A 165 -9.03 0.61 6.18
C HIS A 165 -7.93 -0.45 6.15
N THR A 166 -8.16 -1.61 5.53
CA THR A 166 -7.21 -2.72 5.63
C THR A 166 -5.92 -2.46 4.84
N GLY A 167 -6.00 -1.71 3.75
CA GLY A 167 -5.04 -1.82 2.66
C GLY A 167 -5.01 -3.26 2.12
N ASP A 168 -3.96 -3.60 1.38
CA ASP A 168 -3.75 -4.97 0.94
C ASP A 168 -3.13 -5.79 2.08
N TRP A 169 -3.74 -6.94 2.36
CA TRP A 169 -3.38 -7.72 3.53
C TRP A 169 -3.65 -9.21 3.34
N LYS A 170 -3.01 -10.01 4.18
CA LYS A 170 -3.35 -11.42 4.38
C LYS A 170 -3.10 -11.83 5.82
N ILE A 171 -3.68 -12.94 6.24
CA ILE A 171 -3.34 -13.60 7.50
C ILE A 171 -2.35 -14.72 7.16
N ASP A 172 -1.06 -14.39 7.17
CA ASP A 172 0.02 -15.37 6.95
C ASP A 172 0.59 -15.79 8.31
N PRO A 173 0.51 -17.08 8.68
CA PRO A 173 1.11 -17.56 9.94
C PRO A 173 2.64 -17.59 9.87
N GLU A 174 3.24 -17.56 8.69
CA GLU A 174 4.68 -17.70 8.44
C GLU A 174 5.15 -16.76 7.30
N PRO A 175 5.04 -15.43 7.48
CA PRO A 175 5.48 -14.49 6.47
C PRO A 175 7.00 -14.54 6.30
N THR A 176 7.48 -14.44 5.07
CA THR A 176 8.93 -14.44 4.77
C THR A 176 9.61 -13.11 5.04
N ILE A 177 8.83 -12.03 5.14
CA ILE A 177 9.28 -10.64 5.35
C ILE A 177 8.32 -9.95 6.33
N GLY A 178 8.86 -9.03 7.13
CA GLY A 178 8.06 -8.25 8.08
C GLY A 178 7.41 -9.07 9.20
N PRO A 179 6.62 -8.41 10.07
CA PRO A 179 5.85 -9.08 11.11
C PRO A 179 4.62 -9.80 10.54
N LYS A 180 4.00 -10.65 11.36
CA LYS A 180 2.65 -11.16 11.09
C LYS A 180 1.62 -10.03 11.23
N THR A 181 0.44 -10.24 10.66
CA THR A 181 -0.72 -9.39 10.92
C THR A 181 -1.00 -9.30 12.41
N ASP A 182 -1.15 -8.08 12.93
CA ASP A 182 -1.45 -7.84 14.35
C ASP A 182 -2.93 -8.12 14.66
N GLU A 183 -3.28 -9.40 14.69
CA GLU A 183 -4.62 -9.87 15.03
C GLU A 183 -5.08 -9.40 16.41
N ALA A 184 -4.17 -9.29 17.38
CA ALA A 184 -4.49 -8.81 18.71
C ALA A 184 -5.00 -7.36 18.66
N ARG A 185 -4.39 -6.52 17.82
CA ARG A 185 -4.84 -5.15 17.62
C ARG A 185 -6.18 -5.07 16.90
N PHE A 186 -6.41 -5.88 15.87
CA PHE A 186 -7.73 -5.97 15.23
C PHE A 186 -8.82 -6.41 16.21
N ARG A 187 -8.55 -7.41 17.07
CA ARG A 187 -9.49 -7.83 18.13
C ARG A 187 -9.79 -6.70 19.11
N ALA A 188 -8.76 -5.96 19.54
CA ALA A 188 -8.96 -4.82 20.43
C ALA A 188 -9.82 -3.69 19.81
N TYR A 189 -9.77 -3.49 18.50
CA TYR A 189 -10.68 -2.58 17.79
C TYR A 189 -12.09 -3.18 17.65
N GLY A 190 -12.20 -4.47 17.35
CA GLY A 190 -13.47 -5.19 17.32
C GLY A 190 -14.22 -5.11 18.65
N ASP A 191 -13.52 -5.32 19.77
CA ASP A 191 -14.09 -5.26 21.13
C ASP A 191 -14.57 -3.84 21.50
N LYS A 192 -13.91 -2.80 20.99
CA LYS A 192 -14.33 -1.39 21.17
C LYS A 192 -15.54 -1.01 20.31
N GLY A 193 -15.79 -1.76 19.24
CA GLY A 193 -16.73 -1.41 18.19
C GLY A 193 -16.09 -0.53 17.12
N VAL A 194 -16.26 -0.94 15.86
CA VAL A 194 -15.88 -0.16 14.68
C VAL A 194 -17.14 0.24 13.93
N LEU A 195 -17.14 1.44 13.35
CA LEU A 195 -18.27 1.94 12.56
C LEU A 195 -18.34 1.25 11.20
N ALA A 196 -17.19 1.07 10.55
CA ALA A 196 -17.08 0.42 9.26
C ALA A 196 -15.71 -0.26 9.09
N LEU A 197 -15.69 -1.28 8.23
CA LEU A 197 -14.49 -1.93 7.73
C LEU A 197 -14.48 -1.78 6.21
N ILE A 198 -13.46 -1.11 5.70
CA ILE A 198 -13.14 -1.00 4.27
C ILE A 198 -12.04 -2.02 4.00
N CYS A 199 -12.41 -3.15 3.40
CA CYS A 199 -11.56 -4.34 3.28
C CYS A 199 -11.20 -4.63 1.82
N ASP A 200 -9.95 -5.04 1.60
CA ASP A 200 -9.49 -5.66 0.35
C ASP A 200 -10.40 -6.83 -0.04
N SER A 201 -10.85 -6.83 -1.29
CA SER A 201 -11.73 -7.82 -1.89
C SER A 201 -11.10 -8.62 -3.03
N THR A 202 -9.80 -8.47 -3.29
CA THR A 202 -9.07 -9.05 -4.43
C THR A 202 -9.32 -10.55 -4.58
N ASN A 203 -9.35 -11.27 -3.46
CA ASN A 203 -9.56 -12.73 -3.43
C ASN A 203 -10.93 -13.13 -2.82
N ALA A 204 -11.90 -12.22 -2.71
CA ALA A 204 -13.16 -12.49 -2.02
C ALA A 204 -13.99 -13.64 -2.65
N LEU A 205 -13.79 -13.93 -3.93
CA LEU A 205 -14.46 -15.04 -4.63
C LEU A 205 -13.71 -16.37 -4.53
N ARG A 206 -12.51 -16.39 -3.96
CA ARG A 206 -11.70 -17.60 -3.81
C ARG A 206 -11.92 -18.21 -2.43
N GLU A 207 -12.47 -19.41 -2.40
CA GLU A 207 -12.66 -20.16 -1.16
C GLU A 207 -11.32 -20.65 -0.57
N GLY A 208 -11.33 -20.87 0.75
CA GLY A 208 -10.22 -21.42 1.50
C GLY A 208 -9.20 -20.38 1.97
N GLU A 209 -8.01 -20.86 2.27
CA GLU A 209 -6.92 -20.05 2.82
C GLU A 209 -5.78 -19.91 1.81
N SER A 210 -5.17 -18.73 1.78
CA SER A 210 -3.95 -18.52 1.00
C SER A 210 -2.78 -19.28 1.66
N PRO A 211 -1.94 -20.00 0.89
CA PRO A 211 -0.74 -20.63 1.43
C PRO A 211 0.22 -19.61 2.07
N SER A 212 0.97 -20.03 3.09
CA SER A 212 2.03 -19.22 3.68
C SER A 212 3.17 -18.98 2.68
N GLU A 213 3.89 -17.85 2.81
CA GLU A 213 5.07 -17.63 1.95
C GLU A 213 6.16 -18.68 2.20
N VAL A 214 6.27 -19.26 3.39
CA VAL A 214 7.18 -20.39 3.65
C VAL A 214 6.81 -21.60 2.80
N ALA A 215 5.54 -22.01 2.77
CA ALA A 215 5.09 -23.14 1.94
C ALA A 215 5.36 -22.89 0.45
N VAL A 216 5.17 -21.64 -0.02
CA VAL A 216 5.53 -21.26 -1.39
C VAL A 216 7.05 -21.35 -1.62
N GLY A 217 7.85 -20.90 -0.65
CA GLY A 217 9.31 -21.00 -0.67
C GLY A 217 9.81 -22.45 -0.78
N GLU A 218 9.19 -23.38 -0.05
CA GLU A 218 9.50 -24.81 -0.13
C GLU A 218 9.19 -25.40 -1.52
N GLY A 219 8.04 -25.02 -2.10
CA GLY A 219 7.69 -25.39 -3.47
C GLY A 219 8.72 -24.88 -4.49
N LEU A 220 9.13 -23.61 -4.37
CA LEU A 220 10.16 -23.01 -5.22
C LEU A 220 11.50 -23.72 -5.08
N LYS A 221 11.93 -24.02 -3.85
CA LYS A 221 13.15 -24.76 -3.56
C LYS A 221 13.15 -26.11 -4.26
N GLY A 222 12.08 -26.88 -4.12
CA GLY A 222 11.97 -28.20 -4.75
C GLY A 222 12.06 -28.14 -6.29
N VAL A 223 11.50 -27.11 -6.93
CA VAL A 223 11.59 -26.93 -8.39
C VAL A 223 13.00 -26.52 -8.82
N ILE A 224 13.62 -25.57 -8.11
CA ILE A 224 14.94 -25.03 -8.43
C ILE A 224 16.05 -26.08 -8.24
N GLU A 225 15.96 -26.89 -7.18
CA GLU A 225 16.93 -27.96 -6.90
C GLU A 225 16.90 -29.06 -7.97
N LYS A 226 15.70 -29.47 -8.42
CA LYS A 226 15.54 -30.56 -9.39
C LYS A 226 15.90 -30.18 -10.83
N ALA A 227 16.00 -28.89 -11.14
CA ALA A 227 16.25 -28.44 -12.50
C ALA A 227 17.66 -28.84 -12.98
N LYS A 228 17.76 -29.51 -14.14
CA LYS A 228 19.07 -29.91 -14.70
C LYS A 228 19.84 -28.76 -15.35
N GLY A 229 19.12 -27.74 -15.82
CA GLY A 229 19.67 -26.61 -16.57
C GLY A 229 19.65 -25.29 -15.83
N ARG A 230 19.73 -24.19 -16.59
CA ARG A 230 19.46 -22.84 -16.10
C ARG A 230 17.99 -22.70 -15.73
N VAL A 231 17.72 -21.92 -14.69
CA VAL A 231 16.36 -21.59 -14.23
C VAL A 231 16.13 -20.11 -14.47
N ALA A 232 15.01 -19.78 -15.12
CA ALA A 232 14.54 -18.41 -15.25
C ALA A 232 13.23 -18.27 -14.46
N VAL A 233 13.16 -17.30 -13.57
CA VAL A 233 11.97 -17.02 -12.74
C VAL A 233 11.51 -15.60 -13.02
N THR A 234 10.23 -15.44 -13.34
CA THR A 234 9.58 -14.15 -13.47
C THR A 234 8.69 -13.90 -12.25
N THR A 235 8.76 -12.71 -11.67
CA THR A 235 7.97 -12.29 -10.51
C THR A 235 7.69 -10.80 -10.59
N PHE A 236 6.64 -10.34 -9.91
CA PHE A 236 6.44 -8.92 -9.67
C PHE A 236 7.62 -8.35 -8.88
N SER A 237 8.11 -7.17 -9.27
CA SER A 237 9.23 -6.52 -8.60
C SER A 237 8.92 -6.08 -7.18
N SER A 238 7.65 -5.80 -6.90
CA SER A 238 7.15 -5.39 -5.58
C SER A 238 7.00 -6.56 -4.60
N ASN A 239 7.06 -7.81 -5.05
CA ASN A 239 6.96 -8.98 -4.17
C ASN A 239 8.33 -9.36 -3.59
N VAL A 240 8.77 -8.60 -2.58
CA VAL A 240 10.07 -8.78 -1.92
C VAL A 240 10.15 -10.14 -1.24
N GLY A 241 9.06 -10.63 -0.65
CA GLY A 241 9.03 -11.97 -0.02
C GLY A 241 9.36 -13.08 -1.01
N ARG A 242 8.84 -12.96 -2.23
CA ARG A 242 9.14 -13.89 -3.33
C ARG A 242 10.59 -13.79 -3.79
N ILE A 243 11.14 -12.58 -3.92
CA ILE A 243 12.54 -12.35 -4.29
C ILE A 243 13.47 -13.03 -3.27
N VAL A 244 13.20 -12.83 -1.97
CA VAL A 244 13.95 -13.47 -0.86
C VAL A 244 13.86 -14.99 -0.96
N SER A 245 12.67 -15.53 -1.20
CA SER A 245 12.45 -16.98 -1.33
C SER A 245 13.22 -17.57 -2.51
N ILE A 246 13.21 -16.91 -3.68
CA ILE A 246 13.97 -17.33 -4.86
C ILE A 246 15.48 -17.28 -4.59
N ALA A 247 15.97 -16.20 -3.99
CA ALA A 247 17.39 -16.04 -3.70
C ALA A 247 17.90 -17.09 -2.70
N ARG A 248 17.12 -17.39 -1.66
CA ARG A 248 17.43 -18.46 -0.69
C ARG A 248 17.41 -19.84 -1.34
N ALA A 249 16.39 -20.15 -2.14
CA ALA A 249 16.31 -21.41 -2.87
C ALA A 249 17.48 -21.61 -3.85
N ALA A 250 17.87 -20.56 -4.57
CA ALA A 250 19.04 -20.59 -5.46
C ALA A 250 20.33 -20.86 -4.67
N ARG A 251 20.55 -20.14 -3.57
CA ARG A 251 21.72 -20.34 -2.69
C ARG A 251 21.79 -21.78 -2.15
N ASP A 252 20.68 -22.29 -1.61
CA ASP A 252 20.61 -23.63 -1.02
C ASP A 252 20.84 -24.72 -2.07
N ALA A 253 20.42 -24.50 -3.32
CA ALA A 253 20.68 -25.37 -4.46
C ALA A 253 22.10 -25.23 -5.06
N GLY A 254 22.98 -24.42 -4.45
CA GLY A 254 24.34 -24.16 -4.95
C GLY A 254 24.38 -23.37 -6.26
N ARG A 255 23.34 -22.57 -6.55
CA ARG A 255 23.23 -21.75 -7.77
C ARG A 255 23.56 -20.29 -7.49
N GLN A 256 24.09 -19.61 -8.50
CA GLN A 256 24.23 -18.15 -8.51
C GLN A 256 22.94 -17.50 -8.99
N CYS A 257 22.46 -16.50 -8.25
CA CYS A 257 21.27 -15.71 -8.60
C CYS A 257 21.69 -14.44 -9.33
N LEU A 258 21.12 -14.19 -10.51
CA LEU A 258 21.31 -12.96 -11.29
C LEU A 258 19.97 -12.25 -11.44
N VAL A 259 19.95 -10.95 -11.17
CA VAL A 259 18.73 -10.12 -11.25
C VAL A 259 18.71 -9.39 -12.58
N LEU A 260 17.62 -9.54 -13.33
CA LEU A 260 17.37 -8.84 -14.59
C LEU A 260 16.11 -7.99 -14.44
N GLY A 261 16.26 -6.66 -14.54
CA GLY A 261 15.15 -5.71 -14.51
C GLY A 261 15.41 -4.50 -13.60
N ARG A 262 15.15 -3.30 -14.13
CA ARG A 262 15.37 -2.03 -13.41
C ARG A 262 14.52 -1.94 -12.14
N SER A 263 13.23 -2.32 -12.22
CA SER A 263 12.31 -2.28 -11.08
C SER A 263 12.71 -3.26 -9.97
N LEU A 264 13.12 -4.48 -10.35
CA LEU A 264 13.64 -5.46 -9.38
C LEU A 264 14.88 -4.94 -8.66
N LYS A 265 15.84 -4.38 -9.42
CA LYS A 265 17.07 -3.83 -8.85
C LYS A 265 16.77 -2.70 -7.86
N ARG A 266 15.90 -1.75 -8.23
CA ARG A 266 15.50 -0.64 -7.34
C ARG A 266 14.94 -1.15 -6.01
N VAL A 267 14.03 -2.11 -6.06
CA VAL A 267 13.40 -2.67 -4.86
C VAL A 267 14.42 -3.41 -4.00
N ILE A 268 15.33 -4.18 -4.60
CA ILE A 268 16.39 -4.89 -3.87
C ILE A 268 17.37 -3.91 -3.22
N ASP A 269 17.77 -2.86 -3.91
CA ASP A 269 18.70 -1.85 -3.39
C ASP A 269 18.07 -1.15 -2.16
N VAL A 270 16.82 -0.67 -2.27
CA VAL A 270 16.12 -0.02 -1.15
C VAL A 270 15.86 -0.97 0.02
N ALA A 271 15.44 -2.21 -0.26
CA ALA A 271 15.26 -3.21 0.80
C ALA A 271 16.59 -3.50 1.51
N GLY A 272 17.68 -3.70 0.76
CA GLY A 272 19.00 -3.97 1.32
C GLY A 272 19.57 -2.83 2.19
N GLU A 273 19.26 -1.58 1.85
CA GLU A 273 19.68 -0.41 2.66
C GLU A 273 18.92 -0.29 3.98
N LEU A 274 17.66 -0.77 4.03
CA LEU A 274 16.80 -0.67 5.20
C LEU A 274 16.83 -1.92 6.11
N GLY A 275 17.52 -2.98 5.68
CA GLY A 275 17.72 -4.23 6.43
C GLY A 275 16.68 -5.32 6.15
#